data_AF-A0A4Y9ZVV4-F1
#
_entry.id   AF-A0A4Y9ZVV4-F1
#
_cell.length_a   1.000
_cell.length_b   1.000
_cell.length_c   1.000
_cell.angle_alpha   90.00
_cell.angle_beta   90.00
_cell.angle_gamma   90.00
#
_symmetry.space_group_name_H-M   'P 1'
#
loop_
_entity.id
_entity.type
_entity.pdbx_description
1 polymer ?
#
loop_
_entity_poly.entity_id
_entity_poly.type
_entity_poly.pdbx_seq_one_letter_code
_entity_poly.pdbx_strand_id
1 'polypeptide(L)'
;MSTTESKPTANGTAIKPSHAGERGSFTKWVFRGIIVFAIAAFCSFLDTIKDRWYVLDPPFLHELARAAIDASPDSTQGMIDHIITNLTATYPSTQIALNPDTSEWVFNNAGGAMGAMYIIHASITEYLIIFGTPLGTEGHSGIHTADDYFHILKGEQWAFQPGALEMERYVPGDVHLMPRGVAKQYKMHKGCWAMEYARGWIPLMLPFGFADALSSTLDVPTLWKTIRITGREIIRNLLVGKI
;
A
#
# COMPACT_ATOMS: atom_id res chain seq x y z
N MET A 1 -21.57 -34.71 -88.52
CA MET A 1 -21.24 -34.87 -87.09
C MET A 1 -21.50 -33.54 -86.39
N SER A 2 -22.67 -33.41 -85.77
CA SER A 2 -22.99 -32.35 -84.81
C SER A 2 -24.19 -32.84 -84.02
N THR A 3 -23.96 -33.19 -82.76
CA THR A 3 -24.99 -33.61 -81.82
C THR A 3 -24.97 -32.65 -80.65
N THR A 4 -26.01 -31.81 -80.59
CA THR A 4 -26.47 -31.11 -79.40
C THR A 4 -26.99 -32.10 -78.36
N GLU A 5 -26.49 -32.01 -77.13
CA GLU A 5 -27.15 -32.56 -75.95
C GLU A 5 -27.08 -31.54 -74.78
N SER A 6 -28.27 -31.15 -74.32
CA SER A 6 -28.52 -30.34 -73.14
C SER A 6 -29.00 -31.23 -71.99
N LYS A 7 -28.45 -31.11 -70.78
CA LYS A 7 -29.06 -31.53 -69.49
C LYS A 7 -28.16 -31.17 -68.28
N PRO A 8 -28.64 -31.21 -67.02
CA PRO A 8 -29.45 -30.18 -66.36
C PRO A 8 -28.77 -29.61 -65.10
N THR A 9 -29.31 -28.48 -64.60
CA THR A 9 -28.98 -27.85 -63.32
C THR A 9 -29.28 -28.75 -62.12
N ALA A 10 -28.28 -29.03 -61.29
CA ALA A 10 -28.44 -29.61 -59.96
C ALA A 10 -28.22 -28.55 -58.88
N ASN A 11 -29.30 -28.18 -58.21
CA ASN A 11 -29.30 -27.39 -56.97
C ASN A 11 -28.56 -28.17 -55.88
N GLY A 12 -27.34 -27.75 -55.56
CA GLY A 12 -26.63 -28.17 -54.36
C GLY A 12 -27.04 -27.29 -53.18
N THR A 13 -27.85 -27.84 -52.28
CA THR A 13 -28.31 -27.23 -51.03
C THR A 13 -27.12 -26.78 -50.17
N ALA A 14 -27.00 -25.48 -49.91
CA ALA A 14 -26.02 -24.95 -48.98
C ALA A 14 -26.36 -25.40 -47.55
N ILE A 15 -25.55 -26.30 -46.99
CA ILE A 15 -25.59 -26.65 -45.57
C ILE A 15 -25.08 -25.43 -44.79
N LYS A 16 -26.00 -24.71 -44.11
CA LYS A 16 -25.62 -23.69 -43.11
C LYS A 16 -24.82 -24.37 -42.00
N PRO A 17 -23.65 -23.84 -41.58
CA PRO A 17 -22.97 -24.37 -40.42
C PRO A 17 -23.82 -24.13 -39.16
N SER A 18 -23.88 -25.14 -38.32
CA SER A 18 -24.66 -25.20 -37.10
C SER A 18 -24.18 -24.17 -36.07
N HIS A 19 -25.14 -23.58 -35.32
CA HIS A 19 -24.96 -22.67 -34.18
C HIS A 19 -24.24 -23.30 -32.96
N ALA A 20 -23.39 -24.31 -33.15
CA ALA A 20 -22.70 -25.03 -32.08
C ALA A 20 -21.57 -24.21 -31.43
N GLY A 21 -21.04 -23.18 -32.11
CA GLY A 21 -19.93 -22.36 -31.62
C GLY A 21 -20.30 -21.29 -30.58
N GLU A 22 -21.54 -20.77 -30.60
CA GLU A 22 -21.95 -19.64 -29.75
C GLU A 22 -22.27 -20.08 -28.31
N ARG A 23 -22.87 -21.27 -28.15
CA ARG A 23 -23.29 -21.80 -26.83
C ARG A 23 -22.09 -22.12 -25.93
N GLY A 24 -20.98 -22.60 -26.51
CA GLY A 24 -19.74 -22.88 -25.78
C GLY A 24 -18.94 -21.63 -25.39
N SER A 25 -19.08 -20.53 -26.14
CA SER A 25 -18.47 -19.24 -25.81
C SER A 25 -19.22 -18.57 -24.65
N PHE A 26 -20.56 -18.54 -24.70
CA PHE A 26 -21.40 -17.96 -23.66
C PHE A 26 -21.20 -18.64 -22.30
N THR A 27 -21.22 -19.97 -22.23
CA THR A 27 -21.01 -20.71 -20.97
C THR A 27 -19.62 -20.43 -20.36
N LYS A 28 -18.57 -20.26 -21.18
CA LYS A 28 -17.24 -19.90 -20.70
C LYS A 28 -17.20 -18.51 -20.09
N TRP A 29 -17.87 -17.53 -20.70
CA TRP A 29 -17.96 -16.17 -20.17
C TRP A 29 -18.78 -16.11 -18.89
N VAL A 30 -19.89 -16.86 -18.82
CA VAL A 30 -20.67 -17.01 -17.59
C VAL A 30 -19.81 -17.61 -16.47
N PHE A 31 -19.08 -18.70 -16.74
CA PHE A 31 -18.20 -19.32 -15.76
C PHE A 31 -17.09 -18.38 -15.27
N ARG A 32 -16.46 -17.62 -16.17
CA ARG A 32 -15.49 -16.58 -15.80
C ARG A 32 -16.13 -15.49 -14.94
N GLY A 33 -17.34 -15.05 -15.29
CA GLY A 33 -18.11 -14.08 -14.51
C GLY A 33 -18.39 -14.59 -13.09
N ILE A 34 -18.76 -15.86 -12.95
CA ILE A 34 -18.96 -16.50 -11.64
C ILE A 34 -17.66 -16.52 -10.83
N ILE A 35 -16.53 -16.89 -11.45
CA ILE A 35 -15.23 -16.89 -10.77
C ILE A 35 -14.87 -15.48 -10.29
N VAL A 36 -14.97 -14.47 -11.16
CA VAL A 36 -14.67 -13.08 -10.80
C VAL A 36 -15.57 -12.60 -9.67
N PHE A 37 -16.87 -12.91 -9.74
CA PHE A 37 -17.81 -12.59 -8.68
C PHE A 37 -17.46 -13.28 -7.36
N ALA A 38 -17.12 -14.57 -7.39
CA ALA A 38 -16.72 -15.31 -6.19
C ALA A 38 -15.44 -14.75 -5.57
N ILE A 39 -14.44 -14.39 -6.37
CA ILE A 39 -13.21 -13.73 -5.89
C ILE A 39 -13.54 -12.36 -5.29
N ALA A 40 -14.33 -11.54 -5.98
CA ALA A 40 -14.71 -10.22 -5.49
C ALA A 40 -15.50 -10.31 -4.17
N ALA A 41 -16.45 -11.23 -4.06
CA ALA A 41 -17.20 -11.49 -2.84
C ALA A 41 -16.29 -11.97 -1.70
N PHE A 42 -15.34 -12.87 -1.99
CA PHE A 42 -14.37 -13.34 -1.01
C PHE A 42 -13.42 -12.24 -0.54
N CYS A 43 -12.86 -11.44 -1.44
CA CYS A 43 -12.06 -10.27 -1.10
C CYS A 43 -12.85 -9.25 -0.27
N SER A 44 -14.11 -9.00 -0.63
CA SER A 44 -15.00 -8.11 0.13
C SER A 44 -15.24 -8.64 1.54
N PHE A 45 -15.44 -9.95 1.70
CA PHE A 45 -15.58 -10.59 3.01
C PHE A 45 -14.30 -10.51 3.84
N LEU A 46 -13.13 -10.81 3.24
CA LEU A 46 -11.85 -10.63 3.92
C LEU A 46 -11.65 -9.18 4.38
N ASP A 47 -12.12 -8.22 3.59
CA ASP A 47 -12.03 -6.81 3.96
C ASP A 47 -12.89 -6.44 5.17
N THR A 48 -14.02 -7.14 5.42
CA THR A 48 -14.88 -6.85 6.58
C THR A 48 -14.32 -7.36 7.91
N ILE A 49 -13.32 -8.24 7.87
CA ILE A 49 -12.81 -8.95 9.05
C ILE A 49 -11.33 -8.71 9.31
N LYS A 50 -10.71 -7.79 8.55
CA LYS A 50 -9.26 -7.57 8.58
C LYS A 50 -8.75 -6.92 9.86
N ASP A 51 -9.64 -6.21 10.54
CA ASP A 51 -9.42 -5.56 11.83
C ASP A 51 -9.05 -6.54 12.93
N ARG A 52 -9.49 -7.81 12.83
CA ARG A 52 -9.09 -8.89 13.75
C ARG A 52 -7.57 -9.11 13.81
N TRP A 53 -6.86 -8.71 12.75
CA TRP A 53 -5.42 -8.90 12.63
C TRP A 53 -4.64 -7.66 13.04
N TYR A 54 -5.32 -6.57 13.40
CA TYR A 54 -4.64 -5.37 13.87
C TYR A 54 -4.14 -5.59 15.29
N VAL A 55 -2.84 -5.31 15.48
CA VAL A 55 -2.17 -5.39 16.78
C VAL A 55 -1.84 -4.00 17.29
N LEU A 56 -1.48 -3.07 16.41
CA LEU A 56 -1.09 -1.72 16.79
C LEU A 56 -2.33 -0.86 17.00
N ASP A 57 -2.38 -0.19 18.15
CA ASP A 57 -3.51 0.68 18.51
C ASP A 57 -3.20 2.15 18.18
N PRO A 58 -3.99 2.84 17.33
CA PRO A 58 -3.71 4.23 16.95
C PRO A 58 -3.67 5.23 18.13
N PRO A 59 -4.60 5.20 19.11
CA PRO A 59 -4.48 6.00 20.32
C PRO A 59 -3.16 5.79 21.06
N PHE A 60 -2.75 4.53 21.29
CA PHE A 60 -1.45 4.23 21.89
C PHE A 60 -0.28 4.82 21.09
N LEU A 61 -0.28 4.65 19.76
CA LEU A 61 0.77 5.20 18.89
C LEU A 61 0.84 6.73 18.95
N HIS A 62 -0.31 7.40 19.07
CA HIS A 62 -0.36 8.84 19.25
C HIS A 62 0.25 9.29 20.57
N GLU A 63 -0.11 8.64 21.68
CA GLU A 63 0.51 8.92 22.97
C GLU A 63 2.01 8.65 22.96
N LEU A 64 2.43 7.55 22.32
CA LEU A 64 3.84 7.20 22.18
C LEU A 64 4.62 8.26 21.39
N ALA A 65 4.05 8.77 20.30
CA ALA A 65 4.67 9.83 19.51
C ALA A 65 4.88 11.10 20.34
N ARG A 66 3.87 11.52 21.12
CA ARG A 66 4.00 12.70 22.00
C ARG A 66 5.02 12.48 23.11
N ALA A 67 5.01 11.31 23.74
CA ALA A 67 5.99 10.95 24.76
C ALA A 67 7.43 10.95 24.21
N ALA A 68 7.63 10.48 22.96
CA ALA A 68 8.92 10.51 22.30
C ALA A 68 9.41 11.94 22.04
N ILE A 69 8.50 12.84 21.63
CA ILE A 69 8.81 14.28 21.44
C ILE A 69 9.26 14.89 22.77
N ASP A 70 8.50 14.67 23.85
CA ASP A 70 8.80 15.21 25.17
C ASP A 70 10.12 14.66 25.74
N ALA A 71 10.41 13.38 25.50
CA ALA A 71 11.63 12.73 25.95
C ALA A 71 12.89 13.14 25.16
N SER A 72 12.73 13.69 23.94
CA SER A 72 13.86 13.99 23.04
C SER A 72 13.59 15.19 22.12
N PRO A 73 13.28 16.38 22.66
CA PRO A 73 12.76 17.51 21.88
C PRO A 73 13.70 17.96 20.75
N ASP A 74 15.02 17.86 20.96
CA ASP A 74 16.02 18.30 19.98
C ASP A 74 16.64 17.17 19.15
N SER A 75 16.26 15.91 19.41
CA SER A 75 16.89 14.73 18.79
C SER A 75 15.87 13.81 18.15
N THR A 76 15.75 13.88 16.82
CA THR A 76 14.91 12.95 16.04
C THR A 76 15.36 11.50 16.25
N GLN A 77 16.67 11.24 16.35
CA GLN A 77 17.16 9.90 16.66
C GLN A 77 16.71 9.46 18.06
N GLY A 78 16.78 10.34 19.06
CA GLY A 78 16.30 10.04 20.41
C GLY A 78 14.80 9.73 20.46
N MET A 79 13.99 10.45 19.67
CA MET A 79 12.57 10.14 19.50
C MET A 79 12.37 8.72 18.93
N ILE A 80 13.12 8.36 17.89
CA ILE A 80 13.06 7.02 17.26
C ILE A 80 13.46 5.93 18.26
N ASP A 81 14.55 6.13 19.01
CA ASP A 81 15.03 5.17 20.00
C ASP A 81 14.00 4.98 21.13
N HIS A 82 13.34 6.07 21.56
CA HIS A 82 12.24 6.01 22.53
C HIS A 82 11.05 5.21 22.01
N ILE A 83 10.63 5.45 20.76
CA ILE A 83 9.54 4.72 20.11
C ILE A 83 9.83 3.21 20.07
N ILE A 84 11.00 2.81 19.57
CA ILE A 84 11.37 1.39 19.45
C ILE A 84 11.42 0.71 20.81
N THR A 85 12.03 1.37 21.80
CA THR A 85 12.15 0.83 23.16
C THR A 85 10.78 0.56 23.77
N ASN A 86 9.87 1.53 23.68
CA ASN A 86 8.52 1.38 24.24
C ASN A 86 7.70 0.35 23.45
N LEU A 87 7.75 0.35 22.12
CA LEU A 87 7.06 -0.68 21.31
C LEU A 87 7.52 -2.10 21.68
N THR A 88 8.82 -2.29 21.85
CA THR A 88 9.40 -3.59 22.22
C THR A 88 9.01 -4.01 23.64
N ALA A 89 8.82 -3.04 24.55
CA ALA A 89 8.36 -3.30 25.91
C ALA A 89 6.84 -3.58 25.97
N THR A 90 6.04 -2.89 25.16
CA THR A 90 4.57 -3.01 25.13
C THR A 90 4.11 -4.26 24.41
N TYR A 91 4.71 -4.58 23.26
CA TYR A 91 4.26 -5.68 22.42
C TYR A 91 5.23 -6.86 22.48
N PRO A 92 4.79 -8.04 22.96
CA PRO A 92 5.64 -9.22 23.01
C PRO A 92 5.97 -9.74 21.60
N SER A 93 7.17 -10.27 21.42
CA SER A 93 7.63 -10.84 20.14
C SER A 93 6.82 -12.04 19.65
N THR A 94 6.02 -12.66 20.53
CA THR A 94 5.06 -13.72 20.19
C THR A 94 3.80 -13.20 19.50
N GLN A 95 3.56 -11.89 19.52
CA GLN A 95 2.37 -11.25 18.93
C GLN A 95 2.74 -10.44 17.68
N ILE A 96 3.88 -9.76 17.69
CA ILE A 96 4.35 -8.92 16.58
C ILE A 96 5.87 -8.97 16.49
N ALA A 97 6.39 -9.09 15.27
CA ALA A 97 7.82 -8.93 15.01
C ALA A 97 8.12 -7.47 14.66
N LEU A 98 9.07 -6.90 15.40
CA LEU A 98 9.62 -5.56 15.20
C LEU A 98 11.08 -5.68 14.72
N ASN A 99 11.50 -4.73 13.89
CA ASN A 99 12.87 -4.59 13.42
C ASN A 99 13.64 -3.61 14.32
N PRO A 100 14.56 -4.07 15.18
CA PRO A 100 15.33 -3.17 16.04
C PRO A 100 16.53 -2.51 15.34
N ASP A 101 16.83 -2.88 14.09
CA ASP A 101 18.01 -2.40 13.38
C ASP A 101 17.77 -1.01 12.77
N THR A 102 18.07 0.04 13.56
CA THR A 102 17.92 1.45 13.15
C THR A 102 18.92 1.89 12.08
N SER A 103 19.83 1.02 11.63
CA SER A 103 20.73 1.30 10.50
C SER A 103 20.09 1.04 9.14
N GLU A 104 18.96 0.33 9.08
CA GLU A 104 18.30 -0.09 7.83
C GLU A 104 17.42 1.00 7.19
N TRP A 105 18.00 2.17 6.97
CA TRP A 105 17.37 3.25 6.20
C TRP A 105 17.42 2.98 4.69
N VAL A 106 16.35 3.35 4.00
CA VAL A 106 16.26 3.34 2.53
C VAL A 106 15.62 4.64 2.04
N PHE A 107 15.99 5.08 0.83
CA PHE A 107 15.19 6.11 0.17
C PHE A 107 13.84 5.53 -0.24
N ASN A 108 12.82 6.37 -0.16
CA ASN A 108 11.46 6.05 -0.58
C ASN A 108 11.02 7.14 -1.57
N ASN A 109 10.71 6.72 -2.80
CA ASN A 109 10.24 7.56 -3.88
C ASN A 109 8.87 7.06 -4.34
N ALA A 110 7.83 7.87 -4.16
CA ALA A 110 6.48 7.53 -4.56
C ALA A 110 5.62 8.80 -4.73
N GLY A 111 4.76 8.81 -5.76
CA GLY A 111 3.84 9.92 -6.02
C GLY A 111 4.52 11.26 -6.32
N GLY A 112 5.78 11.24 -6.80
CA GLY A 112 6.62 12.41 -6.99
C GLY A 112 7.33 12.91 -5.72
N ALA A 113 7.01 12.35 -4.55
CA ALA A 113 7.69 12.69 -3.30
C ALA A 113 8.92 11.80 -3.08
N MET A 114 9.94 12.36 -2.42
CA MET A 114 11.15 11.65 -2.01
C MET A 114 11.43 11.88 -0.53
N GLY A 115 11.60 10.79 0.21
CA GLY A 115 12.04 10.81 1.60
C GLY A 115 12.97 9.64 1.90
N ALA A 116 13.31 9.51 3.19
CA ALA A 116 13.94 8.32 3.73
C ALA A 116 12.95 7.61 4.64
N MET A 117 12.95 6.28 4.62
CA MET A 117 12.18 5.47 5.54
C MET A 117 13.04 4.46 6.29
N TYR A 118 12.60 4.16 7.50
CA TYR A 118 13.07 3.04 8.31
C TYR A 118 11.86 2.21 8.74
N ILE A 119 11.86 0.92 8.39
CA ILE A 119 10.75 0.01 8.67
C ILE A 119 10.92 -0.59 10.06
N ILE A 120 10.02 -0.24 10.98
CA ILE A 120 9.93 -0.82 12.33
C ILE A 120 9.11 -2.11 12.28
N HIS A 121 8.00 -2.13 11.55
CA HIS A 121 7.13 -3.29 11.39
C HIS A 121 6.54 -3.34 9.99
N ALA A 122 6.40 -4.55 9.42
CA ALA A 122 5.60 -4.80 8.24
C ALA A 122 4.94 -6.18 8.31
N SER A 123 3.65 -6.24 8.04
CA SER A 123 2.82 -7.43 7.88
C SER A 123 1.92 -7.28 6.65
N ILE A 124 1.06 -8.26 6.37
CA ILE A 124 0.05 -8.15 5.31
C ILE A 124 -1.00 -7.08 5.66
N THR A 125 -1.27 -6.88 6.96
CA THR A 125 -2.37 -5.99 7.40
C THR A 125 -1.94 -4.66 8.03
N GLU A 126 -0.69 -4.53 8.46
CA GLU A 126 -0.17 -3.33 9.11
C GLU A 126 1.29 -3.06 8.75
N TYR A 127 1.69 -1.79 8.69
CA TYR A 127 3.10 -1.40 8.82
C TYR A 127 3.26 -0.26 9.81
N LEU A 128 4.46 -0.14 10.36
CA LEU A 128 4.90 1.01 11.14
C LEU A 128 6.31 1.39 10.67
N ILE A 129 6.47 2.63 10.22
CA ILE A 129 7.74 3.14 9.74
C ILE A 129 8.04 4.51 10.36
N ILE A 130 9.31 4.89 10.31
CA ILE A 130 9.69 6.30 10.38
C ILE A 130 9.87 6.78 8.96
N PHE A 131 9.18 7.86 8.58
CA PHE A 131 9.30 8.48 7.27
C PHE A 131 9.54 9.98 7.40
N GLY A 132 10.40 10.52 6.55
CA GLY A 132 10.62 11.95 6.50
C GLY A 132 11.76 12.37 5.61
N THR A 133 12.12 13.65 5.71
CA THR A 133 13.20 14.24 4.94
C THR A 133 13.78 15.45 5.65
N PRO A 134 15.12 15.61 5.68
CA PRO A 134 15.73 16.84 6.17
C PRO A 134 15.53 18.03 5.21
N LEU A 135 15.23 17.77 3.94
CA LEU A 135 15.21 18.78 2.88
C LEU A 135 13.82 19.36 2.62
N GLY A 136 12.81 18.48 2.63
CA GLY A 136 11.45 18.79 2.19
C GLY A 136 11.05 18.00 0.95
N THR A 137 9.77 17.67 0.83
CA THR A 137 9.20 16.98 -0.33
C THR A 137 7.70 17.21 -0.43
N GLU A 138 7.12 17.07 -1.62
CA GLU A 138 5.68 17.03 -1.83
C GLU A 138 5.30 16.09 -2.97
N GLY A 139 4.05 15.65 -2.99
CA GLY A 139 3.57 14.75 -4.02
C GLY A 139 2.13 14.33 -3.82
N HIS A 140 1.70 13.41 -4.68
CA HIS A 140 0.42 12.73 -4.58
C HIS A 140 0.48 11.71 -3.44
N SER A 141 -0.53 11.68 -2.56
CA SER A 141 -0.56 10.75 -1.41
C SER A 141 -0.66 9.28 -1.80
N GLY A 142 -1.22 9.02 -2.99
CA GLY A 142 -1.67 7.69 -3.38
C GLY A 142 -3.14 7.47 -3.03
N ILE A 143 -3.76 6.47 -3.64
CA ILE A 143 -5.11 5.99 -3.29
C ILE A 143 -4.94 4.59 -2.73
N HIS A 144 -4.92 4.51 -1.40
CA HIS A 144 -4.53 3.29 -0.70
C HIS A 144 -5.73 2.45 -0.26
N THR A 145 -5.48 1.16 -0.09
CA THR A 145 -6.40 0.16 0.48
C THR A 145 -6.31 0.07 2.01
N ALA A 146 -5.64 1.04 2.63
CA ALA A 146 -5.40 1.15 4.05
C ALA A 146 -5.65 2.59 4.51
N ASP A 147 -6.01 2.75 5.78
CA ASP A 147 -5.88 4.04 6.46
C ASP A 147 -4.43 4.23 6.86
N ASP A 148 -3.93 5.45 6.76
CA ASP A 148 -2.55 5.80 7.07
C ASP A 148 -2.49 7.01 8.01
N TYR A 149 -1.70 6.90 9.08
CA TYR A 149 -1.66 7.82 10.20
C TYR A 149 -0.23 8.37 10.32
N PHE A 150 -0.06 9.65 9.99
CA PHE A 150 1.21 10.36 10.17
C PHE A 150 1.22 11.06 11.52
N HIS A 151 1.95 10.48 12.48
CA HIS A 151 2.21 11.12 13.77
C HIS A 151 3.44 12.01 13.61
N ILE A 152 3.23 13.33 13.59
CA ILE A 152 4.31 14.28 13.29
C ILE A 152 5.25 14.36 14.49
N LEU A 153 6.51 13.99 14.29
CA LEU A 153 7.55 14.00 15.33
C LEU A 153 8.36 15.30 15.30
N LYS A 154 8.61 15.82 14.09
CA LYS A 154 9.39 17.04 13.88
C LYS A 154 8.96 17.72 12.59
N GLY A 155 9.11 19.04 12.54
CA GLY A 155 8.78 19.85 11.37
C GLY A 155 7.27 19.93 11.15
N GLU A 156 6.86 20.10 9.90
CA GLU A 156 5.44 20.29 9.56
C GLU A 156 5.07 19.46 8.33
N GLN A 157 3.88 18.88 8.37
CA GLN A 157 3.24 18.28 7.22
C GLN A 157 2.06 19.15 6.79
N TRP A 158 1.98 19.47 5.50
CA TRP A 158 0.84 20.17 4.91
C TRP A 158 0.11 19.24 3.97
N ALA A 159 -1.20 19.40 3.85
CA ALA A 159 -2.01 18.60 2.95
C ALA A 159 -3.22 19.39 2.44
N PHE A 160 -3.77 18.98 1.30
CA PHE A 160 -5.09 19.42 0.88
C PHE A 160 -5.73 18.38 -0.05
N GLN A 161 -7.06 18.40 -0.11
CA GLN A 161 -7.85 17.61 -1.06
C GLN A 161 -8.21 18.45 -2.29
N PRO A 162 -8.32 17.85 -3.49
CA PRO A 162 -8.78 18.55 -4.68
C PRO A 162 -10.06 19.35 -4.42
N GLY A 163 -10.02 20.65 -4.71
CA GLY A 163 -11.14 21.59 -4.49
C GLY A 163 -11.07 22.38 -3.17
N ALA A 164 -10.21 22.02 -2.23
CA ALA A 164 -9.90 22.86 -1.08
C ALA A 164 -9.07 24.09 -1.52
N LEU A 165 -9.43 25.27 -1.01
CA LEU A 165 -8.70 26.53 -1.27
C LEU A 165 -7.67 26.86 -0.18
N GLU A 166 -7.72 26.16 0.95
CA GLU A 166 -6.84 26.33 2.09
C GLU A 166 -6.19 24.99 2.45
N MET A 167 -4.96 25.04 2.97
CA MET A 167 -4.21 23.85 3.37
C MET A 167 -4.51 23.43 4.81
N GLU A 168 -4.53 22.11 5.03
CA GLU A 168 -4.41 21.50 6.34
C GLU A 168 -2.93 21.56 6.76
N ARG A 169 -2.65 21.97 7.99
CA ARG A 169 -1.29 22.08 8.55
C ARG A 169 -1.20 21.29 9.85
N TYR A 170 -0.24 20.38 9.90
CA TYR A 170 0.03 19.48 11.03
C TYR A 170 1.44 19.73 11.56
N VAL A 171 1.57 19.91 12.87
CA VAL A 171 2.81 20.25 13.60
C VAL A 171 3.20 19.11 14.56
N PRO A 172 4.38 19.14 15.21
CA PRO A 172 4.79 18.05 16.10
C PRO A 172 3.76 17.78 17.20
N GLY A 173 3.41 16.51 17.37
CA GLY A 173 2.36 16.06 18.27
C GLY A 173 0.99 15.90 17.61
N ASP A 174 0.78 16.41 16.39
CA ASP A 174 -0.46 16.17 15.64
C ASP A 174 -0.46 14.80 14.95
N VAL A 175 -1.66 14.34 14.55
CA VAL A 175 -1.85 13.18 13.67
C VAL A 175 -2.61 13.60 12.42
N HIS A 176 -2.00 13.38 11.27
CA HIS A 176 -2.69 13.49 9.99
C HIS A 176 -3.16 12.11 9.54
N LEU A 177 -4.47 11.91 9.52
CA LEU A 177 -5.11 10.73 8.93
C LEU A 177 -5.28 10.93 7.42
N MET A 178 -4.68 10.02 6.64
CA MET A 178 -5.00 9.78 5.25
C MET A 178 -6.00 8.62 5.17
N PRO A 179 -7.30 8.89 4.93
CA PRO A 179 -8.30 7.82 4.92
C PRO A 179 -8.11 6.93 3.69
N ARG A 180 -8.44 5.65 3.85
CA ARG A 180 -8.49 4.69 2.75
C ARG A 180 -9.32 5.24 1.58
N GLY A 181 -8.79 5.07 0.36
CA GLY A 181 -9.48 5.44 -0.87
C GLY A 181 -9.55 6.95 -1.16
N VAL A 182 -8.93 7.79 -0.32
CA VAL A 182 -8.88 9.24 -0.50
C VAL A 182 -7.53 9.64 -1.10
N ALA A 183 -7.55 10.57 -2.05
CA ALA A 183 -6.35 11.20 -2.60
C ALA A 183 -6.18 12.62 -2.02
N LYS A 184 -4.95 12.95 -1.63
CA LYS A 184 -4.52 14.30 -1.26
C LYS A 184 -3.21 14.64 -1.99
N GLN A 185 -2.92 15.93 -2.11
CA GLN A 185 -1.54 16.36 -2.16
C GLN A 185 -1.04 16.48 -0.73
N TYR A 186 0.18 16.02 -0.47
CA TYR A 186 0.83 16.23 0.81
C TYR A 186 2.23 16.81 0.60
N LYS A 187 2.74 17.49 1.63
CA LYS A 187 4.07 18.07 1.69
C LYS A 187 4.68 17.84 3.06
N MET A 188 5.82 17.16 3.12
CA MET A 188 6.70 17.18 4.28
C MET A 188 7.57 18.43 4.13
N HIS A 189 7.29 19.50 4.87
CA HIS A 189 7.75 20.85 4.51
C HIS A 189 9.28 21.03 4.50
N LYS A 190 9.91 21.14 5.67
CA LYS A 190 11.37 21.22 5.81
C LYS A 190 11.76 20.55 7.12
N GLY A 191 12.69 19.61 7.06
CA GLY A 191 13.11 18.87 8.26
C GLY A 191 11.98 18.08 8.92
N CYS A 192 11.00 17.63 8.14
CA CYS A 192 9.80 16.98 8.65
C CYS A 192 10.01 15.46 8.77
N TRP A 193 9.63 14.91 9.92
CA TRP A 193 9.72 13.48 10.23
C TRP A 193 8.46 13.04 10.97
N ALA A 194 7.93 11.88 10.60
CA ALA A 194 6.75 11.30 11.19
C ALA A 194 6.97 9.81 11.51
N MET A 195 6.28 9.34 12.55
CA MET A 195 5.98 7.93 12.70
C MET A 195 4.69 7.64 11.93
N GLU A 196 4.83 6.87 10.87
CA GLU A 196 3.76 6.57 9.92
C GLU A 196 3.26 5.15 10.17
N TYR A 197 1.96 5.04 10.45
CA TYR A 197 1.28 3.78 10.72
C TYR A 197 0.16 3.58 9.73
N ALA A 198 0.19 2.48 8.98
CA ALA A 198 -0.94 2.11 8.13
C ALA A 198 -1.58 0.80 8.56
N ARG A 199 -2.91 0.73 8.40
CA ARG A 199 -3.73 -0.47 8.66
C ARG A 199 -4.73 -0.72 7.55
N GLY A 200 -4.70 -1.93 6.99
CA GLY A 200 -5.43 -2.28 5.77
C GLY A 200 -4.65 -3.31 4.96
N TRP A 201 -4.91 -3.45 3.66
CA TRP A 201 -4.16 -4.42 2.84
C TRP A 201 -2.84 -3.82 2.34
N ILE A 202 -1.76 -4.02 3.11
CA ILE A 202 -0.45 -3.38 2.86
C ILE A 202 0.18 -3.79 1.53
N PRO A 203 0.19 -5.08 1.10
CA PRO A 203 0.81 -5.45 -0.18
C PRO A 203 0.21 -4.74 -1.39
N LEU A 204 -1.06 -4.31 -1.30
CA LEU A 204 -1.73 -3.59 -2.38
C LEU A 204 -1.31 -2.11 -2.47
N MET A 205 -0.59 -1.58 -1.48
CA MET A 205 0.02 -0.24 -1.52
C MET A 205 1.38 -0.26 -2.24
N LEU A 206 2.08 -1.40 -2.27
CA LEU A 206 3.43 -1.53 -2.81
C LEU A 206 3.57 -1.13 -4.30
N PRO A 207 2.60 -1.38 -5.20
CA PRO A 207 2.71 -0.91 -6.58
C PRO A 207 2.89 0.60 -6.69
N PHE A 208 2.20 1.38 -5.85
CA PHE A 208 2.39 2.82 -5.77
C PHE A 208 3.76 3.15 -5.17
N GLY A 209 4.13 2.51 -4.06
CA GLY A 209 5.42 2.71 -3.37
C GLY A 209 6.65 2.39 -4.22
N PHE A 210 6.51 1.59 -5.29
CA PHE A 210 7.59 1.23 -6.21
C PHE A 210 7.50 1.90 -7.58
N ALA A 211 6.41 2.61 -7.89
CA ALA A 211 6.17 3.16 -9.21
C ALA A 211 7.30 4.11 -9.65
N ASP A 212 7.67 5.07 -8.81
CA ASP A 212 8.73 6.04 -9.15
C ASP A 212 10.12 5.40 -9.12
N ALA A 213 10.36 4.41 -8.26
CA ALA A 213 11.60 3.64 -8.29
C ALA A 213 11.78 2.90 -9.63
N LEU A 214 10.70 2.34 -10.18
CA LEU A 214 10.69 1.56 -11.42
C LEU A 214 10.61 2.41 -12.70
N SER A 215 10.05 3.62 -12.62
CA SER A 215 9.76 4.44 -13.80
C SER A 215 10.42 5.82 -13.83
N SER A 216 10.97 6.28 -12.71
CA SER A 216 11.62 7.60 -12.59
C SER A 216 13.09 7.46 -12.18
N THR A 217 13.36 7.04 -10.94
CA THR A 217 14.74 7.07 -10.42
C THR A 217 15.59 5.91 -10.93
N LEU A 218 14.96 4.77 -11.25
CA LEU A 218 15.64 3.54 -11.66
C LEU A 218 16.69 3.06 -10.65
N ASP A 219 16.52 3.41 -9.38
CA ASP A 219 17.41 3.01 -8.27
C ASP A 219 17.14 1.56 -7.85
N VAL A 220 17.57 0.63 -8.70
CA VAL A 220 17.42 -0.82 -8.50
C VAL A 220 18.05 -1.29 -7.18
N PRO A 221 19.25 -0.82 -6.76
CA PRO A 221 19.80 -1.18 -5.45
C PRO A 221 18.89 -0.82 -4.27
N THR A 222 18.35 0.41 -4.23
CA THR A 222 17.43 0.82 -3.16
C THR A 222 16.12 0.05 -3.21
N LEU A 223 15.58 -0.20 -4.41
CA LEU A 223 14.39 -1.01 -4.59
C LEU A 223 14.59 -2.43 -4.05
N TRP A 224 15.71 -3.08 -4.39
CA TRP A 224 16.04 -4.41 -3.88
C TRP A 224 16.18 -4.42 -2.35
N LYS A 225 16.88 -3.43 -1.77
CA LYS A 225 17.02 -3.30 -0.31
C LYS A 225 15.65 -3.18 0.36
N THR A 226 14.76 -2.38 -0.22
CA THR A 226 13.39 -2.19 0.26
C THR A 226 12.56 -3.48 0.21
N ILE A 227 12.59 -4.19 -0.91
CA ILE A 227 11.89 -5.48 -1.09
C ILE A 227 12.41 -6.51 -0.08
N ARG A 228 13.74 -6.61 0.09
CA ARG A 228 14.36 -7.56 1.01
C ARG A 228 13.95 -7.30 2.46
N ILE A 229 14.00 -6.05 2.91
CA ILE A 229 13.62 -5.66 4.28
C ILE A 229 12.13 -5.91 4.49
N THR A 230 11.27 -5.40 3.61
CA THR A 230 9.81 -5.55 3.72
C THR A 230 9.41 -7.02 3.71
N GLY A 231 9.94 -7.82 2.78
CA GLY A 231 9.68 -9.25 2.70
C GLY A 231 10.16 -10.02 3.94
N ARG A 232 11.35 -9.68 4.46
CA ARG A 232 11.87 -10.25 5.71
C ARG A 232 10.92 -9.97 6.88
N GLU A 233 10.47 -8.73 7.06
CA GLU A 233 9.58 -8.37 8.16
C GLU A 233 8.19 -8.98 8.03
N ILE A 234 7.63 -9.05 6.82
CA ILE A 234 6.35 -9.75 6.57
C ILE A 234 6.48 -11.23 6.92
N ILE A 235 7.55 -11.90 6.47
CA ILE A 235 7.76 -13.32 6.76
C ILE A 235 7.91 -13.55 8.27
N ARG A 236 8.67 -12.70 8.97
CA ARG A 236 8.83 -12.81 10.44
C ARG A 236 7.50 -12.67 11.18
N ASN A 237 6.64 -11.76 10.73
CA ASN A 237 5.30 -11.59 11.32
C ASN A 237 4.39 -12.80 11.03
N LEU A 238 4.41 -13.32 9.81
CA LEU A 238 3.66 -14.54 9.48
C LEU A 238 4.08 -15.75 10.33
N LEU A 239 5.38 -15.89 10.64
CA LEU A 239 5.90 -16.98 11.48
C LEU A 239 5.40 -16.93 12.93
N VAL A 240 5.00 -15.75 13.43
CA VAL A 240 4.38 -15.58 14.76
C VAL A 240 2.85 -15.48 14.70
N GLY A 241 2.26 -15.77 13.53
CA GLY A 241 0.80 -15.75 13.32
C GLY A 241 0.22 -14.35 13.11
N LYS A 242 1.06 -13.31 13.03
CA LYS A 242 0.65 -11.96 12.66
C LYS A 242 0.45 -11.90 11.15
N ILE A 243 -0.81 -11.72 10.76
CA ILE A 243 -1.21 -11.50 9.37
C ILE A 243 -1.02 -10.03 9.04
#